data_AF-A0A5T8AD66-F1
#
_entry.id   AF-A0A5T8AD66-F1
#
_cell.length_a   1.000
_cell.length_b   1.000
_cell.length_c   1.000
_cell.angle_alpha   90.00
_cell.angle_beta   90.00
_cell.angle_gamma   90.00
#
_symmetry.space_group_name_H-M   'P 1'
#
loop_
_entity.id
_entity.type
_entity.pdbx_description
1 polymer ?
#
loop_
_entity_poly.entity_id
_entity_poly.type
_entity_poly.pdbx_seq_one_letter_code
_entity_poly.pdbx_strand_id
1 'polypeptide(L)'
;ASSIHPDLTLGRAEPQAGPFVSAPADLFDRVQPESRYNPELAVSDRYGVSSKRDPVLRRQRREARAEARADLRARYLAWREQWRKPDLRYGERCREIHQACRLRKSHIRAQYDDPALRKLHYHIAEVQRMQALIRLKEDIRDERQKLIADGKWYPPSYRQWVEIQAAQGDRAAVSQLRGWDYRDRRKDRSRTTTTDRCVVLCEPGGTPVYGNTGDLEARLQKNGSVRFRDRRTGEFVCTDYGDRVVFRNHHDRNALADKLDLIAPVLFGRDPRMGFEPEGNDKQFNQVFAEMVAWHNVTGRTGHEDYRITRPDVDHHREGSERHYRDYIAANSNDDASLPPPEQDKRREQPSPVLSR
;
A
#
# COMPACT_ATOMS: atom_id res chain seq x y z
N ALA A 1 10.20 38.90 18.89
CA ALA A 1 9.37 39.67 17.95
C ALA A 1 8.89 38.72 16.86
N SER A 2 7.58 38.54 16.70
CA SER A 2 7.06 37.57 15.72
C SER A 2 7.08 38.18 14.32
N SER A 3 7.47 37.40 13.31
CA SER A 3 7.47 37.77 11.89
C SER A 3 6.07 38.05 11.33
N ILE A 4 5.03 37.90 12.15
CA ILE A 4 3.63 37.85 11.74
C ILE A 4 2.98 39.25 11.89
N HIS A 5 3.46 40.10 12.81
CA HIS A 5 2.90 41.44 13.03
C HIS A 5 4.03 42.49 13.18
N PRO A 6 4.48 43.10 12.07
CA PRO A 6 5.58 44.07 12.09
C PRO A 6 5.24 45.37 12.84
N ASP A 7 3.95 45.67 13.01
CA ASP A 7 3.47 46.84 13.74
C ASP A 7 3.58 46.71 15.26
N LEU A 8 3.71 45.48 15.77
CA LEU A 8 3.88 45.18 17.20
C LEU A 8 5.36 45.00 17.57
N THR A 9 6.23 45.76 16.90
CA THR A 9 7.66 45.78 17.21
C THR A 9 7.93 46.78 18.33
N LEU A 10 8.89 46.46 19.21
CA LEU A 10 9.22 47.26 20.38
C LEU A 10 9.48 48.73 20.03
N GLY A 11 10.26 48.98 18.97
CA GLY A 11 10.57 50.34 18.52
C GLY A 11 9.38 51.15 17.99
N ARG A 12 8.26 50.51 17.60
CA ARG A 12 7.02 51.22 17.23
C ARG A 12 6.09 51.46 18.41
N ALA A 13 6.17 50.64 19.46
CA ALA A 13 5.29 50.71 20.62
C ALA A 13 5.76 51.73 21.67
N GLU A 14 7.07 51.87 21.88
CA GLU A 14 7.64 52.76 22.91
C GLU A 14 7.25 54.25 22.79
N PRO A 15 7.17 54.86 21.59
CA PRO A 15 6.75 56.26 21.46
C PRO A 15 5.31 56.53 21.92
N GLN A 16 4.43 55.52 21.86
CA GLN A 16 3.01 55.67 22.22
C GLN A 16 2.72 55.21 23.65
N ALA A 17 3.42 54.18 24.13
CA ALA A 17 3.16 53.56 25.43
C ALA A 17 4.20 53.90 26.52
N GLY A 18 5.30 54.57 26.16
CA GLY A 18 6.43 54.86 27.05
C GLY A 18 7.54 53.80 26.97
N PRO A 19 8.68 54.03 27.66
CA PRO A 19 9.84 53.13 27.62
C PRO A 19 9.48 51.74 28.16
N PHE A 20 9.95 50.69 27.49
CA PHE A 20 9.68 49.32 27.91
C PHE A 20 10.31 49.00 29.27
N VAL A 21 9.49 48.56 30.21
CA VAL A 21 9.93 48.04 31.51
C VAL A 21 9.69 46.53 31.51
N SER A 22 10.76 45.75 31.69
CA SER A 22 10.64 44.30 31.82
C SER A 22 9.84 43.95 33.06
N ALA A 23 8.81 43.11 32.90
CA ALA A 23 8.10 42.56 34.04
C ALA A 23 9.07 41.79 34.97
N PRO A 24 8.95 41.94 36.30
CA PRO A 24 9.77 41.19 37.24
C PRO A 24 9.49 39.68 37.11
N ALA A 25 10.54 38.87 37.28
CA ALA A 25 10.49 37.43 37.01
C ALA A 25 9.49 36.66 37.91
N ASP A 26 9.15 37.23 39.07
CA ASP A 26 8.23 36.67 40.06
C ASP A 26 6.80 37.23 39.94
N LEU A 27 6.49 37.97 38.87
CA LEU A 27 5.16 38.56 38.66
C LEU A 27 4.03 37.51 38.71
N PHE A 28 4.25 36.34 38.10
CA PHE A 28 3.25 35.26 38.06
C PHE A 28 3.18 34.45 39.36
N ASP A 29 4.16 34.59 40.25
CA ASP A 29 4.11 34.00 41.60
C ASP A 29 3.29 34.89 42.53
N ARG A 30 3.38 36.22 42.37
CA ARG A 30 2.63 37.20 43.18
C ARG A 30 1.20 37.42 42.71
N VAL A 31 0.97 37.39 41.40
CA VAL A 31 -0.33 37.61 40.77
C VAL A 31 -0.59 36.45 39.82
N GLN A 32 -1.41 35.50 40.27
CA GLN A 32 -1.84 34.39 39.40
C GLN A 32 -2.64 34.98 38.23
N PRO A 33 -2.30 34.63 36.98
CA PRO A 33 -3.00 35.18 35.83
C PRO A 33 -4.43 34.61 35.80
N GLU A 34 -5.43 35.48 35.96
CA GLU A 34 -6.82 35.12 35.70
C GLU A 34 -7.02 34.97 34.19
N SER A 35 -7.19 33.73 33.74
CA SER A 35 -7.62 33.44 32.36
C SER A 35 -8.99 34.05 32.10
N ARG A 36 -9.05 35.12 31.32
CA ARG A 36 -10.31 35.63 30.72
C ARG A 36 -10.88 34.72 29.63
N TYR A 37 -10.16 33.67 29.23
CA TYR A 37 -10.68 32.66 28.34
C TYR A 37 -11.58 31.70 29.12
N ASN A 38 -12.79 31.48 28.58
CA ASN A 38 -13.82 30.61 29.14
C ASN A 38 -13.20 29.30 29.65
N PRO A 39 -13.30 28.99 30.97
CA PRO A 39 -12.69 27.81 31.56
C PRO A 39 -13.22 26.49 30.99
N GLU A 40 -14.35 26.52 30.27
CA GLU A 40 -14.86 25.35 29.54
C GLU A 40 -14.07 25.02 28.25
N LEU A 41 -13.31 25.99 27.70
CA LEU A 41 -12.55 25.82 26.46
C LEU A 41 -11.02 25.79 26.69
N ALA A 42 -10.54 26.19 27.87
CA ALA A 42 -9.12 26.13 28.23
C ALA A 42 -8.71 24.70 28.67
N VAL A 43 -8.87 23.74 27.77
CA VAL A 43 -8.35 22.38 27.92
C VAL A 43 -6.93 22.35 27.36
N SER A 44 -5.96 22.88 28.10
CA SER A 44 -4.56 22.59 27.84
C SER A 44 -3.71 22.77 29.10
N ASP A 45 -3.18 21.63 29.56
CA ASP A 45 -1.83 21.48 30.11
C ASP A 45 -1.63 21.30 31.63
N ARG A 46 -2.68 21.19 32.45
CA ARG A 46 -2.54 20.71 33.84
C ARG A 46 -3.57 19.62 34.19
N TYR A 47 -3.08 18.38 34.38
CA TYR A 47 -3.80 17.11 34.64
C TYR A 47 -4.55 16.53 33.42
N GLY A 48 -4.58 15.23 33.11
CA GLY A 48 -4.15 14.02 33.81
C GLY A 48 -4.44 12.79 32.93
N VAL A 49 -4.42 11.61 33.54
CA VAL A 49 -4.73 10.29 32.93
C VAL A 49 -6.10 10.21 32.19
N SER A 50 -6.91 11.27 32.21
CA SER A 50 -8.27 11.36 31.63
C SER A 50 -8.33 11.56 30.12
N SER A 51 -7.25 11.91 29.43
CA SER A 51 -7.22 11.99 27.95
C SER A 51 -6.93 10.64 27.27
N LYS A 52 -6.57 9.60 28.04
CA LYS A 52 -6.50 8.22 27.55
C LYS A 52 -7.92 7.63 27.57
N ARG A 53 -8.46 7.32 26.39
CA ARG A 53 -9.71 6.54 26.26
C ARG A 53 -9.61 5.28 27.12
N ASP A 54 -10.61 5.05 27.97
CA ASP A 54 -10.64 3.93 28.92
C ASP A 54 -10.23 2.60 28.25
N PRO A 55 -9.13 1.96 28.71
CA PRO A 55 -8.62 0.73 28.12
C PRO A 55 -9.58 -0.45 28.24
N VAL A 56 -10.42 -0.48 29.28
CA VAL A 56 -11.43 -1.52 29.50
C VAL A 56 -12.56 -1.35 28.50
N LEU A 57 -13.14 -0.15 28.40
CA LEU A 57 -14.16 0.16 27.40
C LEU A 57 -13.68 -0.08 25.96
N ARG A 58 -12.39 0.19 25.67
CA ARG A 58 -11.79 -0.11 24.37
C ARG A 58 -11.65 -1.62 24.10
N ARG A 59 -11.36 -2.41 25.14
CA ARG A 59 -11.31 -3.88 25.05
C ARG A 59 -12.71 -4.44 24.80
N GLN A 60 -13.69 -4.04 25.60
CA GLN A 60 -15.10 -4.44 25.44
C GLN A 60 -15.63 -4.09 24.04
N ARG A 61 -15.39 -2.88 23.55
CA ARG A 61 -15.76 -2.49 22.17
C ARG A 61 -15.02 -3.27 21.08
N ARG A 62 -13.85 -3.85 21.37
CA ARG A 62 -13.15 -4.74 20.43
C ARG A 62 -13.78 -6.12 20.42
N GLU A 63 -14.07 -6.68 21.59
CA GLU A 63 -14.74 -7.96 21.76
C GLU A 63 -16.15 -7.94 21.14
N ALA A 64 -16.98 -6.94 21.48
CA ALA A 64 -18.30 -6.78 20.89
C ALA A 64 -18.27 -6.66 19.35
N ARG A 65 -17.24 -5.99 18.78
CA ARG A 65 -17.05 -5.94 17.32
C ARG A 65 -16.59 -7.27 16.74
N ALA A 66 -15.80 -8.05 17.48
CA ALA A 66 -15.37 -9.38 17.06
C ALA A 66 -16.56 -10.34 17.05
N GLU A 67 -17.38 -10.33 18.10
CA GLU A 67 -18.62 -11.09 18.21
C GLU A 67 -19.61 -10.73 17.10
N ALA A 68 -19.88 -9.45 16.88
CA ALA A 68 -20.78 -9.01 15.80
C ALA A 68 -20.31 -9.46 14.41
N ARG A 69 -18.99 -9.55 14.19
CA ARG A 69 -18.42 -10.08 12.93
C ARG A 69 -18.49 -11.60 12.85
N ALA A 70 -18.35 -12.30 13.98
CA ALA A 70 -18.51 -13.74 14.05
C ALA A 70 -19.96 -14.14 13.75
N ASP A 71 -20.92 -13.43 14.36
CA ASP A 71 -22.35 -13.57 14.08
C ASP A 71 -22.69 -13.29 12.61
N LEU A 72 -22.20 -12.18 12.05
CA LEU A 72 -22.38 -11.87 10.62
C LEU A 72 -21.87 -13.00 9.71
N ARG A 73 -20.74 -13.60 10.08
CA ARG A 73 -20.17 -14.73 9.34
C ARG A 73 -20.99 -16.01 9.52
N ALA A 74 -21.51 -16.28 10.71
CA ALA A 74 -22.42 -17.39 10.96
C ALA A 74 -23.72 -17.26 10.13
N ARG A 75 -24.28 -16.05 10.07
CA ARG A 75 -25.45 -15.73 9.22
C ARG A 75 -25.17 -15.98 7.75
N TYR A 76 -24.00 -15.60 7.25
CA TYR A 76 -23.60 -15.93 5.87
C TYR A 76 -23.50 -17.43 5.63
N LEU A 77 -22.92 -18.19 6.57
CA LEU A 77 -22.80 -19.65 6.43
C LEU A 77 -24.18 -20.32 6.41
N ALA A 78 -25.07 -19.95 7.33
CA ALA A 78 -26.44 -20.45 7.36
C ALA A 78 -27.21 -20.09 6.08
N TRP A 79 -27.07 -18.85 5.60
CA TRP A 79 -27.64 -18.43 4.32
C TRP A 79 -27.10 -19.25 3.15
N ARG A 80 -25.79 -19.55 3.15
CA ARG A 80 -25.12 -20.30 2.09
C ARG A 80 -25.54 -21.77 2.06
N GLU A 81 -25.81 -22.37 3.22
CA GLU A 81 -26.36 -23.73 3.33
C GLU A 81 -27.77 -23.83 2.74
N GLN A 82 -28.57 -22.78 2.92
CA GLN A 82 -29.94 -22.71 2.40
C GLN A 82 -30.01 -22.29 0.93
N TRP A 83 -28.94 -21.69 0.39
CA TRP A 83 -28.91 -21.21 -0.99
C TRP A 83 -29.05 -22.37 -1.98
N ARG A 84 -30.02 -22.26 -2.89
CA ARG A 84 -30.22 -23.21 -3.99
C ARG A 84 -30.13 -22.49 -5.33
N LYS A 85 -29.46 -23.16 -6.27
CA LYS A 85 -29.33 -22.67 -7.65
C LYS A 85 -30.72 -22.61 -8.31
N PRO A 86 -31.08 -21.51 -8.98
CA PRO A 86 -32.31 -21.44 -9.76
C PRO A 86 -32.37 -22.55 -10.81
N ASP A 87 -33.50 -23.28 -10.86
CA ASP A 87 -33.74 -24.31 -11.87
C ASP A 87 -34.47 -23.73 -13.08
N LEU A 88 -33.91 -23.96 -14.27
CA LEU A 88 -34.46 -23.50 -15.56
C LEU A 88 -35.46 -24.51 -16.16
N ARG A 89 -35.74 -25.62 -15.46
CA ARG A 89 -36.70 -26.67 -15.87
C ARG A 89 -36.45 -27.22 -17.28
N TYR A 90 -35.19 -27.21 -17.72
CA TYR A 90 -34.81 -27.60 -19.08
C TYR A 90 -35.30 -29.02 -19.44
N GLY A 91 -35.16 -29.96 -18.51
CA GLY A 91 -35.59 -31.34 -18.71
C GLY A 91 -37.12 -31.50 -18.84
N GLU A 92 -37.90 -30.68 -18.13
CA GLU A 92 -39.37 -30.67 -18.25
C GLU A 92 -39.81 -30.06 -19.58
N ARG A 93 -39.25 -28.90 -19.94
CA ARG A 93 -39.54 -28.22 -21.22
C ARG A 93 -39.19 -29.11 -22.43
N CYS A 94 -38.09 -29.85 -22.38
CA CYS A 94 -37.74 -30.84 -23.40
C CYS A 94 -38.78 -31.97 -23.50
N ARG A 95 -39.27 -32.47 -22.35
CA ARG A 95 -40.30 -33.54 -22.30
C ARG A 95 -41.63 -33.07 -22.89
N GLU A 96 -42.03 -31.84 -22.61
CA GLU A 96 -43.23 -31.21 -23.18
C GLU A 96 -43.14 -31.13 -24.72
N ILE A 97 -42.01 -30.68 -25.27
CA ILE A 97 -41.78 -30.63 -26.73
C ILE A 97 -41.86 -32.03 -27.36
N HIS A 98 -41.29 -33.04 -26.70
CA HIS A 98 -41.37 -34.42 -27.16
C HIS A 98 -42.78 -35.00 -27.07
N GLN A 99 -43.55 -34.66 -26.04
CA GLN A 99 -44.97 -35.04 -25.95
C GLN A 99 -45.79 -34.36 -27.06
N ALA A 100 -45.59 -33.06 -27.29
CA ALA A 100 -46.29 -32.32 -28.35
C ALA A 100 -46.05 -32.96 -29.73
N CYS A 101 -44.82 -33.36 -30.05
CA CYS A 101 -44.53 -34.08 -31.28
C CYS A 101 -45.21 -35.46 -31.35
N ARG A 102 -45.21 -36.22 -30.24
CA ARG A 102 -45.90 -37.52 -30.16
C ARG A 102 -47.41 -37.39 -30.42
N LEU A 103 -48.05 -36.40 -29.81
CA LEU A 103 -49.46 -36.08 -30.01
C LEU A 103 -49.74 -35.60 -31.44
N ARG A 104 -48.83 -34.81 -32.02
CA ARG A 104 -48.97 -34.38 -33.43
C ARG A 104 -48.91 -35.57 -34.38
N LYS A 105 -48.00 -36.52 -34.15
CA LYS A 105 -47.90 -37.75 -34.94
C LYS A 105 -49.08 -38.71 -34.73
N SER A 106 -49.74 -38.74 -33.58
CA SER A 106 -51.00 -39.50 -33.42
C SER A 106 -52.15 -38.85 -34.19
N HIS A 107 -52.23 -37.52 -34.19
CA HIS A 107 -53.24 -36.80 -34.99
C HIS A 107 -53.04 -36.99 -36.49
N ILE A 108 -51.80 -36.93 -36.98
CA ILE A 108 -51.47 -37.19 -38.39
C ILE A 108 -51.88 -38.61 -38.81
N ARG A 109 -51.77 -39.61 -37.93
CA ARG A 109 -52.22 -40.99 -38.20
C ARG A 109 -53.72 -41.07 -38.42
N ALA A 110 -54.49 -40.28 -37.69
CA ALA A 110 -55.95 -40.27 -37.79
C ALA A 110 -56.47 -39.41 -38.96
N GLN A 111 -55.71 -38.41 -39.40
CA GLN A 111 -56.12 -37.48 -40.46
C GLN A 111 -55.78 -37.95 -41.88
N TYR A 112 -54.65 -38.65 -42.06
CA TYR A 112 -54.14 -39.00 -43.39
C TYR A 112 -54.07 -40.51 -43.58
N ASP A 113 -54.90 -41.02 -44.49
CA ASP A 113 -54.94 -42.45 -44.86
C ASP A 113 -53.78 -42.84 -45.80
N ASP A 114 -53.41 -41.97 -46.74
CA ASP A 114 -52.30 -42.20 -47.68
C ASP A 114 -50.94 -42.28 -46.94
N PRO A 115 -50.21 -43.41 -47.06
CA PRO A 115 -48.87 -43.57 -46.47
C PRO A 115 -47.84 -42.53 -46.90
N ALA A 116 -47.86 -42.07 -48.16
CA ALA A 116 -46.87 -41.13 -48.69
C ALA A 116 -47.04 -39.75 -48.05
N LEU A 117 -48.28 -39.24 -48.00
CA LEU A 117 -48.63 -38.00 -47.30
C LEU A 117 -48.35 -38.08 -45.80
N ARG A 118 -48.67 -39.21 -45.15
CA ARG A 118 -48.38 -39.42 -43.72
C ARG A 118 -46.89 -39.31 -43.41
N LYS A 119 -46.04 -39.89 -44.26
CA LYS A 119 -44.57 -39.80 -44.14
C LYS A 119 -44.09 -38.36 -44.23
N LEU A 120 -44.58 -37.58 -45.20
CA LEU A 120 -44.26 -36.16 -45.34
C LEU A 120 -44.65 -35.37 -44.07
N HIS A 121 -45.86 -35.57 -43.55
CA HIS A 121 -46.32 -34.89 -42.34
C HIS A 121 -45.54 -35.28 -41.09
N TYR A 122 -45.07 -36.52 -40.98
CA TYR A 122 -44.16 -36.91 -39.90
C TYR A 122 -42.82 -36.19 -39.97
N HIS A 123 -42.24 -36.05 -41.16
CA HIS A 123 -41.01 -35.29 -41.35
C HIS A 123 -41.22 -33.82 -40.95
N ILE A 124 -42.34 -33.21 -41.34
CA ILE A 124 -42.69 -31.84 -40.92
C ILE A 124 -42.80 -31.73 -39.40
N ALA A 125 -43.51 -32.66 -38.74
CA ALA A 125 -43.63 -32.67 -37.27
C ALA A 125 -42.27 -32.84 -36.58
N GLU A 126 -41.37 -33.62 -37.17
CA GLU A 126 -40.01 -33.81 -36.64
C GLU A 126 -39.14 -32.56 -36.81
N VAL A 127 -39.22 -31.90 -37.96
CA VAL A 127 -38.56 -30.61 -38.20
C VAL A 127 -39.06 -29.55 -37.22
N GLN A 128 -40.37 -29.46 -37.01
CA GLN A 128 -40.97 -28.56 -36.02
C GLN A 128 -40.49 -28.86 -34.60
N ARG A 129 -40.37 -30.14 -34.22
CA ARG A 129 -39.79 -30.55 -32.93
C ARG A 129 -38.34 -30.07 -32.80
N MET A 130 -37.52 -30.24 -33.85
CA MET A 130 -36.13 -29.78 -33.84
C MET A 130 -36.04 -28.25 -33.74
N GLN A 131 -36.86 -27.52 -34.48
CA GLN A 131 -36.94 -26.05 -34.39
C GLN A 131 -37.34 -25.60 -32.97
N ALA A 132 -38.32 -26.26 -32.34
CA ALA A 132 -38.73 -25.96 -30.98
C ALA A 132 -37.61 -26.22 -29.96
N LEU A 133 -36.80 -27.28 -30.14
CA LEU A 133 -35.64 -27.54 -29.29
C LEU A 133 -34.52 -26.50 -29.48
N ILE A 134 -34.31 -26.00 -30.70
CA ILE A 134 -33.33 -24.94 -30.96
C ILE A 134 -33.76 -23.65 -30.22
N ARG A 135 -35.01 -23.23 -30.40
CA ARG A 135 -35.57 -22.07 -29.68
C ARG A 135 -35.50 -22.22 -28.17
N LEU A 136 -35.83 -23.42 -27.65
CA LEU A 136 -35.70 -23.69 -26.22
C LEU A 136 -34.25 -23.49 -25.71
N LYS A 137 -33.24 -23.88 -26.49
CA LYS A 137 -31.85 -23.65 -26.10
C LYS A 137 -31.48 -22.17 -26.07
N GLU A 138 -32.01 -21.38 -27.00
CA GLU A 138 -31.83 -19.93 -27.04
C GLU A 138 -32.50 -19.28 -25.83
N ASP A 139 -33.77 -19.60 -25.56
CA ASP A 139 -34.51 -19.11 -24.39
C ASP A 139 -33.76 -19.40 -23.08
N ILE A 140 -33.25 -20.63 -22.93
CA ILE A 140 -32.53 -21.06 -21.72
C ILE A 140 -31.19 -20.35 -21.58
N ARG A 141 -30.50 -20.09 -22.71
CA ARG A 141 -29.29 -19.27 -22.73
C ARG A 141 -29.61 -17.84 -22.27
N ASP A 142 -30.68 -17.25 -22.77
CA ASP A 142 -31.09 -15.88 -22.43
C ASP A 142 -31.55 -15.76 -20.98
N GLU A 143 -32.36 -16.70 -20.48
CA GLU A 143 -32.77 -16.78 -19.08
C GLU A 143 -31.54 -16.93 -18.16
N ARG A 144 -30.60 -17.81 -18.53
CA ARG A 144 -29.34 -17.95 -17.79
C ARG A 144 -28.56 -16.64 -17.78
N GLN A 145 -28.46 -15.95 -18.92
CA GLN A 145 -27.73 -14.69 -19.02
C GLN A 145 -28.38 -13.60 -18.17
N LYS A 146 -29.71 -13.53 -18.14
CA LYS A 146 -30.47 -12.63 -17.24
C LYS A 146 -30.17 -12.94 -15.78
N LEU A 147 -30.16 -14.22 -15.38
CA LEU A 147 -29.82 -14.62 -14.00
C LEU A 147 -28.36 -14.31 -13.61
N ILE A 148 -27.44 -14.34 -14.58
CA ILE A 148 -26.04 -13.93 -14.37
C ILE A 148 -25.96 -12.42 -14.19
N ALA A 149 -26.62 -11.64 -15.06
CA ALA A 149 -26.67 -10.19 -14.95
C ALA A 149 -27.27 -9.71 -13.62
N ASP A 150 -28.31 -10.41 -13.15
CA ASP A 150 -28.95 -10.20 -11.85
C ASP A 150 -28.10 -10.66 -10.66
N GLY A 151 -26.97 -11.35 -10.89
CA GLY A 151 -26.12 -11.91 -9.83
C GLY A 151 -26.76 -13.07 -9.04
N LYS A 152 -27.85 -13.66 -9.52
CA LYS A 152 -28.61 -14.73 -8.85
C LYS A 152 -28.17 -16.14 -9.23
N TRP A 153 -27.44 -16.28 -10.34
CA TRP A 153 -27.01 -17.59 -10.85
C TRP A 153 -25.94 -18.26 -10.00
N TYR A 154 -25.06 -17.46 -9.39
CA TYR A 154 -24.02 -17.92 -8.48
C TYR A 154 -24.33 -17.43 -7.07
N PRO A 155 -23.95 -18.18 -6.02
CA PRO A 155 -24.05 -17.66 -4.67
C PRO A 155 -23.09 -16.47 -4.54
N PRO A 156 -23.54 -15.29 -4.06
CA PRO A 156 -22.64 -14.18 -3.75
C PRO A 156 -21.49 -14.62 -2.86
N SER A 157 -20.31 -14.09 -3.14
CA SER A 157 -19.17 -14.20 -2.24
C SER A 157 -19.51 -13.56 -0.88
N TYR A 158 -18.76 -13.92 0.17
CA TYR A 158 -18.96 -13.32 1.49
C TYR A 158 -18.89 -11.78 1.45
N ARG A 159 -18.02 -11.21 0.60
CA ARG A 159 -17.91 -9.76 0.44
C ARG A 159 -19.16 -9.15 -0.18
N GLN A 160 -19.62 -9.71 -1.31
CA GLN A 160 -20.85 -9.26 -1.98
C GLN A 160 -22.09 -9.42 -1.10
N TRP A 161 -22.17 -10.53 -0.37
CA TRP A 161 -23.27 -10.75 0.58
C TRP A 161 -23.25 -9.71 1.70
N VAL A 162 -22.08 -9.39 2.26
CA VAL A 162 -21.94 -8.31 3.25
C VAL A 162 -22.31 -6.94 2.66
N GLU A 163 -22.01 -6.67 1.38
CA GLU A 163 -22.43 -5.44 0.71
C GLU A 163 -23.96 -5.34 0.61
N ILE A 164 -24.64 -6.43 0.25
CA ILE A 164 -26.10 -6.50 0.23
C ILE A 164 -26.67 -6.27 1.64
N GLN A 165 -26.11 -6.92 2.67
CA GLN A 165 -26.53 -6.74 4.06
C GLN A 165 -26.28 -5.31 4.59
N ALA A 166 -25.18 -4.70 4.18
CA ALA A 166 -24.87 -3.31 4.52
C ALA A 166 -25.83 -2.33 3.84
N ALA A 167 -26.21 -2.58 2.58
CA ALA A 167 -27.23 -1.80 1.87
C ALA A 167 -28.62 -1.92 2.55
N GLN A 168 -28.91 -3.07 3.16
CA GLN A 168 -30.10 -3.28 3.98
C GLN A 168 -30.03 -2.61 5.38
N GLY A 169 -28.90 -2.00 5.73
CA GLY A 169 -28.73 -1.25 6.98
C GLY A 169 -28.12 -2.06 8.14
N ASP A 170 -27.58 -3.26 7.92
CA ASP A 170 -26.93 -4.03 8.98
C ASP A 170 -25.64 -3.33 9.46
N ARG A 171 -25.64 -2.93 10.74
CA ARG A 171 -24.53 -2.24 11.40
C ARG A 171 -23.25 -3.09 11.44
N ALA A 172 -23.36 -4.40 11.62
CA ALA A 172 -22.22 -5.31 11.62
C ALA A 172 -21.59 -5.41 10.22
N ALA A 173 -22.42 -5.46 9.18
CA ALA A 173 -21.99 -5.46 7.79
C ALA A 173 -21.28 -4.14 7.41
N VAL A 174 -21.87 -2.98 7.74
CA VAL A 174 -21.24 -1.67 7.51
C VAL A 174 -19.89 -1.56 8.24
N SER A 175 -19.82 -2.03 9.49
CA SER A 175 -18.59 -2.08 10.28
C SER A 175 -17.52 -3.00 9.67
N GLN A 176 -17.95 -4.11 9.06
CA GLN A 176 -17.05 -5.04 8.36
C GLN A 176 -16.50 -4.43 7.07
N LEU A 177 -17.34 -3.80 6.24
CA LEU A 177 -16.90 -3.09 5.02
C LEU A 177 -15.90 -1.99 5.35
N ARG A 178 -16.16 -1.17 6.37
CA ARG A 178 -15.20 -0.16 6.86
C ARG A 178 -13.89 -0.79 7.34
N GLY A 179 -13.98 -1.96 7.97
CA GLY A 179 -12.81 -2.73 8.39
C GLY A 179 -11.94 -3.17 7.21
N TRP A 180 -12.56 -3.62 6.11
CA TRP A 180 -11.85 -3.96 4.87
C TRP A 180 -11.27 -2.73 4.18
N ASP A 181 -12.05 -1.66 3.99
CA ASP A 181 -11.57 -0.41 3.40
C ASP A 181 -10.37 0.17 4.19
N TYR A 182 -10.43 0.18 5.52
CA TYR A 182 -9.28 0.63 6.33
C TYR A 182 -8.04 -0.26 6.15
N ARG A 183 -8.23 -1.58 6.04
CA ARG A 183 -7.13 -2.52 5.80
C ARG A 183 -6.53 -2.32 4.42
N ASP A 184 -7.37 -2.16 3.41
CA ASP A 184 -6.96 -1.97 2.02
C ASP A 184 -6.21 -0.63 1.90
N ARG A 185 -6.75 0.48 2.45
CA ARG A 185 -6.03 1.76 2.55
C ARG A 185 -4.73 1.67 3.33
N ARG A 186 -4.65 0.86 4.39
CA ARG A 186 -3.40 0.65 5.14
C ARG A 186 -2.37 -0.09 4.29
N LYS A 187 -2.80 -1.04 3.46
CA LYS A 187 -1.94 -1.75 2.50
C LYS A 187 -1.44 -0.80 1.42
N ASP A 188 -2.31 0.08 0.90
CA ASP A 188 -1.94 1.06 -0.12
C ASP A 188 -1.02 2.16 0.44
N ARG A 189 -1.32 2.65 1.65
CA ARG A 189 -0.42 3.56 2.41
C ARG A 189 0.92 2.94 2.75
N SER A 190 1.10 1.62 2.63
CA SER A 190 2.41 0.98 2.78
C SER A 190 3.18 0.91 1.45
N ARG A 191 2.54 1.26 0.33
CA ARG A 191 3.09 1.18 -1.02
C ARG A 191 3.33 2.55 -1.67
N THR A 192 2.68 3.61 -1.18
CA THR A 192 2.77 4.97 -1.76
C THR A 192 3.58 5.98 -0.95
N THR A 193 4.47 6.72 -1.61
CA THR A 193 5.20 7.86 -1.09
C THR A 193 4.23 8.96 -0.64
N THR A 194 4.50 9.52 0.52
CA THR A 194 3.69 10.55 1.19
C THR A 194 4.62 11.57 1.83
N THR A 195 4.09 12.66 2.35
CA THR A 195 4.87 13.71 3.05
C THR A 195 5.74 13.16 4.20
N ASP A 196 5.34 12.06 4.84
CA ASP A 196 6.07 11.46 5.96
C ASP A 196 6.95 10.26 5.58
N ARG A 197 6.87 9.79 4.32
CA ARG A 197 7.41 8.48 3.95
C ARG A 197 7.77 8.39 2.46
N CYS A 198 8.98 7.91 2.18
CA CYS A 198 9.43 7.62 0.82
C CYS A 198 9.37 6.11 0.55
N VAL A 199 9.08 5.76 -0.70
CA VAL A 199 9.11 4.38 -1.19
C VAL A 199 9.98 4.31 -2.43
N VAL A 200 10.95 3.39 -2.39
CA VAL A 200 11.72 2.99 -3.57
C VAL A 200 11.23 1.61 -3.96
N LEU A 201 10.67 1.50 -5.16
CA LEU A 201 10.30 0.24 -5.78
C LEU A 201 11.57 -0.45 -6.26
N CYS A 202 11.64 -1.74 -5.99
CA CYS A 202 12.71 -2.63 -6.42
C CYS A 202 12.10 -3.73 -7.30
N GLU A 203 12.91 -4.72 -7.66
CA GLU A 203 12.47 -5.87 -8.45
C GLU A 203 11.17 -6.52 -7.91
N PRO A 204 10.16 -6.74 -8.77
CA PRO A 204 8.98 -7.53 -8.41
C PRO A 204 9.36 -8.95 -7.99
N GLY A 205 9.16 -9.27 -6.71
CA GLY A 205 9.51 -10.59 -6.17
C GLY A 205 10.96 -10.71 -5.67
N GLY A 206 11.70 -9.60 -5.62
CA GLY A 206 13.02 -9.55 -4.99
C GLY A 206 12.98 -10.03 -3.54
N THR A 207 14.08 -10.63 -3.08
CA THR A 207 14.23 -11.05 -1.68
C THR A 207 14.80 -9.89 -0.85
N PRO A 208 14.26 -9.58 0.34
CA PRO A 208 14.82 -8.53 1.18
C PRO A 208 16.24 -8.88 1.61
N VAL A 209 17.09 -7.87 1.73
CA VAL A 209 18.47 -8.05 2.19
C VAL A 209 18.45 -8.50 3.66
N TYR A 210 19.05 -9.64 3.95
CA TYR A 210 19.14 -10.18 5.31
C TYR A 210 20.59 -10.32 5.73
N GLY A 211 21.04 -9.36 6.54
CA GLY A 211 22.39 -9.23 7.07
C GLY A 211 22.60 -7.83 7.60
N ASN A 212 23.49 -7.66 8.57
CA ASN A 212 23.86 -6.31 9.00
C ASN A 212 24.70 -5.68 7.88
N THR A 213 24.31 -4.50 7.42
CA THR A 213 24.95 -3.82 6.29
C THR A 213 25.32 -2.40 6.70
N GLY A 214 26.61 -2.04 6.60
CA GLY A 214 27.11 -0.77 7.13
C GLY A 214 26.79 -0.62 8.63
N ASP A 215 26.19 0.52 8.98
CA ASP A 215 25.76 0.83 10.35
C ASP A 215 24.36 0.28 10.70
N LEU A 216 23.76 -0.55 9.85
CA LEU A 216 22.40 -1.05 10.05
C LEU A 216 22.34 -2.46 10.63
N GLU A 217 21.51 -2.64 11.66
CA GLU A 217 21.12 -3.92 12.23
C GLU A 217 19.84 -4.44 11.56
N ALA A 218 19.89 -5.63 10.98
CA ALA A 218 18.75 -6.27 10.31
C ALA A 218 17.92 -7.12 11.30
N ARG A 219 16.60 -6.96 11.27
CA ARG A 219 15.65 -7.82 12.02
C ARG A 219 14.50 -8.31 11.15
N LEU A 220 14.48 -9.62 10.91
CA LEU A 220 13.42 -10.31 10.18
C LEU A 220 12.08 -10.25 10.94
N GLN A 221 11.02 -9.90 10.22
CA GLN A 221 9.66 -9.82 10.73
C GLN A 221 8.85 -11.07 10.35
N LYS A 222 7.75 -11.34 11.08
CA LYS A 222 6.87 -12.50 10.82
C LYS A 222 6.23 -12.51 9.42
N ASN A 223 6.13 -11.35 8.77
CA ASN A 223 5.58 -11.20 7.42
C ASN A 223 6.65 -11.34 6.31
N GLY A 224 7.88 -11.72 6.66
CA GLY A 224 8.99 -11.88 5.70
C GLY A 224 9.75 -10.59 5.38
N SER A 225 9.31 -9.42 5.85
CA SER A 225 10.06 -8.16 5.67
C SER A 225 11.24 -8.03 6.65
N VAL A 226 12.28 -7.31 6.27
CA VAL A 226 13.44 -7.02 7.12
C VAL A 226 13.39 -5.57 7.57
N ARG A 227 13.45 -5.35 8.89
CA ARG A 227 13.51 -4.01 9.49
C ARG A 227 14.94 -3.66 9.82
N PHE A 228 15.39 -2.50 9.37
CA PHE A 228 16.72 -1.99 9.69
C PHE A 228 16.65 -0.91 10.78
N ARG A 229 17.60 -1.00 11.72
CA ARG A 229 17.84 0.01 12.74
C ARG A 229 19.28 0.48 12.67
N ASP A 230 19.50 1.75 12.95
CA ASP A 230 20.85 2.27 13.12
C ASP A 230 21.45 1.68 14.41
N ARG A 231 22.64 1.09 14.30
CA ARG A 231 23.37 0.49 15.43
C ARG A 231 23.89 1.53 16.41
N ARG A 232 24.14 2.76 15.97
CA ARG A 232 24.65 3.85 16.81
C ARG A 232 23.55 4.43 17.69
N THR A 233 22.40 4.73 17.09
CA THR A 233 21.29 5.42 17.77
C THR A 233 20.18 4.47 18.23
N GLY A 234 20.10 3.27 17.66
CA GLY A 234 18.99 2.33 17.87
C GLY A 234 17.70 2.72 17.13
N GLU A 235 17.72 3.81 16.36
CA GLU A 235 16.54 4.34 15.70
C GLU A 235 16.13 3.51 14.48
N PHE A 236 14.84 3.58 14.14
CA PHE A 236 14.31 2.94 12.94
C PHE A 236 14.69 3.73 11.69
N VAL A 237 15.32 3.07 10.73
CA VAL A 237 15.78 3.67 9.48
C VAL A 237 14.84 3.32 8.34
N CYS A 238 14.78 2.04 7.96
CA CYS A 238 13.96 1.58 6.84
C CYS A 238 13.39 0.16 7.04
N THR A 239 12.40 -0.20 6.22
CA THR A 239 11.88 -1.56 6.10
C THR A 239 12.01 -2.02 4.65
N ASP A 240 12.64 -3.16 4.47
CA ASP A 240 12.79 -3.85 3.19
C ASP A 240 11.75 -4.97 3.07
N TYR A 241 10.92 -4.89 2.02
CA TYR A 241 9.92 -5.90 1.70
C TYR A 241 10.37 -6.84 0.59
N GLY A 242 11.57 -6.66 0.06
CA GLY A 242 12.08 -7.34 -1.12
C GLY A 242 11.70 -6.59 -2.40
N ASP A 243 10.40 -6.43 -2.65
CA ASP A 243 9.88 -5.70 -3.82
C ASP A 243 9.89 -4.16 -3.67
N ARG A 244 10.16 -3.66 -2.47
CA ARG A 244 10.30 -2.23 -2.17
C ARG A 244 11.04 -1.98 -0.88
N VAL A 245 11.65 -0.81 -0.78
CA VAL A 245 12.24 -0.28 0.45
C VAL A 245 11.44 0.95 0.88
N VAL A 246 11.11 1.02 2.17
CA VAL A 246 10.28 2.07 2.76
C VAL A 246 11.03 2.74 3.90
N PHE A 247 11.12 4.07 3.88
CA PHE A 247 11.76 4.86 4.95
C PHE A 247 11.02 6.18 5.17
N ARG A 248 11.38 6.90 6.24
CA ARG A 248 10.71 8.18 6.59
C ARG A 248 11.19 9.30 5.66
N ASN A 249 10.24 10.06 5.11
CA ASN A 249 10.54 11.29 4.37
C ASN A 249 10.94 12.40 5.36
N HIS A 250 11.53 13.48 4.83
CA HIS A 250 11.89 14.65 5.59
C HIS A 250 11.74 15.91 4.74
N HIS A 251 11.27 17.00 5.34
CA HIS A 251 11.08 18.27 4.65
C HIS A 251 12.42 18.98 4.37
N ASP A 252 13.38 18.88 5.29
CA ASP A 252 14.75 19.31 5.03
C ASP A 252 15.47 18.31 4.11
N ARG A 253 16.02 18.85 3.02
CA ARG A 253 16.75 18.14 1.97
C ARG A 253 18.00 17.45 2.51
N ASN A 254 18.76 18.09 3.38
CA ASN A 254 20.01 17.54 3.89
C ASN A 254 19.74 16.32 4.77
N ALA A 255 18.79 16.44 5.71
CA ALA A 255 18.35 15.30 6.51
C ALA A 255 17.71 14.16 5.69
N LEU A 256 17.18 14.45 4.50
CA LEU A 256 16.71 13.42 3.57
C LEU A 256 17.89 12.73 2.85
N ALA A 257 18.91 13.50 2.45
CA ALA A 257 20.15 12.98 1.85
C ALA A 257 20.90 12.07 2.83
N ASP A 258 21.10 12.52 4.08
CA ASP A 258 21.77 11.71 5.12
C ASP A 258 21.07 10.36 5.35
N LYS A 259 19.73 10.35 5.31
CA LYS A 259 18.95 9.11 5.41
C LYS A 259 19.09 8.22 4.19
N LEU A 260 19.15 8.82 3.01
CA LEU A 260 19.35 8.11 1.75
C LEU A 260 20.73 7.44 1.72
N ASP A 261 21.77 8.16 2.13
CA ASP A 261 23.12 7.63 2.28
C ASP A 261 23.18 6.50 3.31
N LEU A 262 22.45 6.63 4.43
CA LEU A 262 22.37 5.59 5.44
C LEU A 262 21.70 4.31 4.91
N ILE A 263 20.70 4.42 4.01
CA ILE A 263 20.04 3.25 3.40
C ILE A 263 20.71 2.75 2.12
N ALA A 264 21.67 3.49 1.57
CA ALA A 264 22.38 3.14 0.35
C ALA A 264 22.90 1.69 0.34
N PRO A 265 23.47 1.13 1.43
CA PRO A 265 23.90 -0.27 1.45
C PRO A 265 22.77 -1.29 1.30
N VAL A 266 21.53 -0.95 1.68
CA VAL A 266 20.34 -1.82 1.52
C VAL A 266 19.82 -1.78 0.07
N LEU A 267 19.98 -0.63 -0.60
CA LEU A 267 19.58 -0.45 -1.99
C LEU A 267 20.63 -1.06 -2.94
N PHE A 268 21.89 -0.65 -2.81
CA PHE A 268 23.00 -1.07 -3.68
C PHE A 268 23.64 -2.40 -3.29
N GLY A 269 23.12 -3.10 -2.28
CA GLY A 269 23.47 -4.48 -1.98
C GLY A 269 22.78 -5.51 -2.91
N ARG A 270 22.05 -5.02 -3.92
CA ARG A 270 21.22 -5.80 -4.85
C ARG A 270 21.88 -5.89 -6.23
N ASP A 271 21.36 -6.74 -7.12
CA ASP A 271 21.86 -6.82 -8.49
C ASP A 271 21.59 -5.49 -9.25
N PRO A 272 22.63 -4.82 -9.78
CA PRO A 272 22.48 -3.56 -10.51
C PRO A 272 21.62 -3.63 -11.77
N ARG A 273 21.47 -4.82 -12.37
CA ARG A 273 20.66 -5.01 -13.58
C ARG A 273 19.17 -4.75 -13.37
N MET A 274 18.71 -4.78 -12.12
CA MET A 274 17.28 -4.82 -11.81
C MET A 274 16.66 -3.42 -11.62
N GLY A 275 17.48 -2.36 -11.62
CA GLY A 275 17.05 -0.97 -11.57
C GLY A 275 16.27 -0.58 -10.31
N PHE A 276 16.14 0.72 -10.07
CA PHE A 276 15.30 1.27 -8.99
C PHE A 276 14.25 2.22 -9.54
N GLU A 277 13.15 2.37 -8.83
CA GLU A 277 12.15 3.36 -9.18
C GLU A 277 11.63 4.08 -7.93
N PRO A 278 11.84 5.40 -7.79
CA PRO A 278 11.19 6.15 -6.73
C PRO A 278 9.70 6.28 -7.02
N GLU A 279 8.87 5.88 -6.05
CA GLU A 279 7.42 5.98 -6.17
C GLU A 279 6.97 7.42 -5.88
N GLY A 280 6.02 7.93 -6.69
CA GLY A 280 5.37 9.22 -6.46
C GLY A 280 6.09 10.43 -7.09
N ASN A 281 5.52 11.62 -6.91
CA ASN A 281 5.95 12.85 -7.59
C ASN A 281 6.59 13.88 -6.63
N ASP A 282 7.13 13.42 -5.51
CA ASP A 282 7.88 14.29 -4.60
C ASP A 282 9.19 14.73 -5.27
N LYS A 283 9.24 16.00 -5.69
CA LYS A 283 10.38 16.56 -6.42
C LYS A 283 11.68 16.49 -5.63
N GLN A 284 11.63 16.78 -4.32
CA GLN A 284 12.82 16.79 -3.48
C GLN A 284 13.36 15.38 -3.33
N PHE A 285 12.49 14.42 -3.00
CA PHE A 285 12.88 13.03 -2.90
C PHE A 285 13.46 12.49 -4.22
N ASN A 286 12.80 12.75 -5.34
CA ASN A 286 13.26 12.27 -6.65
C ASN A 286 14.62 12.86 -7.04
N GLN A 287 14.89 14.13 -6.74
CA GLN A 287 16.18 14.77 -7.00
C GLN A 287 17.28 14.17 -6.13
N VAL A 288 17.09 14.11 -4.81
CA VAL A 288 18.11 13.58 -3.89
C VAL A 288 18.38 12.09 -4.16
N PHE A 289 17.34 11.33 -4.50
CA PHE A 289 17.50 9.93 -4.90
C PHE A 289 18.33 9.79 -6.19
N ALA A 290 18.07 10.61 -7.20
CA ALA A 290 18.85 10.61 -8.44
C ALA A 290 20.32 10.99 -8.21
N GLU A 291 20.57 11.99 -7.36
CA GLU A 291 21.91 12.43 -6.96
C GLU A 291 22.67 11.32 -6.23
N MET A 292 22.03 10.61 -5.29
CA MET A 292 22.63 9.48 -4.57
C MET A 292 23.04 8.35 -5.54
N VAL A 293 22.16 7.96 -6.48
CA VAL A 293 22.47 6.93 -7.47
C VAL A 293 23.62 7.39 -8.38
N ALA A 294 23.59 8.65 -8.82
CA ALA A 294 24.64 9.22 -9.65
C ALA A 294 26.01 9.23 -8.95
N TRP A 295 26.05 9.66 -7.69
CA TRP A 295 27.27 9.65 -6.87
C TRP A 295 27.80 8.23 -6.69
N HIS A 296 26.91 7.26 -6.41
CA HIS A 296 27.30 5.85 -6.27
C HIS A 296 27.91 5.27 -7.55
N ASN A 297 27.32 5.56 -8.72
CA ASN A 297 27.85 5.12 -10.01
C ASN A 297 29.21 5.75 -10.31
N VAL A 298 29.37 7.06 -10.09
CA VAL A 298 30.62 7.78 -10.40
C VAL A 298 31.76 7.39 -9.46
N THR A 299 31.47 7.12 -8.18
CA THR A 299 32.48 6.72 -7.18
C THR A 299 32.76 5.21 -7.16
N GLY A 300 32.15 4.45 -8.07
CA GLY A 300 32.09 2.99 -8.11
C GLY A 300 33.28 2.25 -7.48
N ARG A 301 33.09 1.80 -6.24
CA ARG A 301 33.99 0.93 -5.46
C ARG A 301 33.81 -0.57 -5.73
N THR A 302 32.99 -0.95 -6.71
CA THR A 302 32.67 -2.34 -7.00
C THR A 302 32.55 -2.54 -8.50
N GLY A 303 33.26 -3.53 -9.07
CA GLY A 303 33.31 -3.83 -10.51
C GLY A 303 32.02 -4.41 -11.10
N HIS A 304 30.87 -3.81 -10.78
CA HIS A 304 29.55 -4.14 -11.30
C HIS A 304 29.04 -3.05 -12.27
N GLU A 305 28.07 -3.38 -13.12
CA GLU A 305 27.42 -2.45 -14.06
C GLU A 305 26.74 -1.28 -13.32
N ASP A 306 26.66 -0.10 -13.95
CA ASP A 306 26.03 1.11 -13.39
C ASP A 306 24.54 0.89 -13.09
N TYR A 307 24.07 1.40 -11.94
CA TYR A 307 22.66 1.35 -11.57
C TYR A 307 21.83 2.33 -12.40
N ARG A 308 20.67 1.87 -12.89
CA ARG A 308 19.71 2.67 -13.66
C ARG A 308 18.44 2.95 -12.86
N ILE A 309 17.82 4.10 -13.12
CA ILE A 309 16.49 4.43 -12.60
C ILE A 309 15.48 4.14 -13.71
N THR A 310 14.49 3.29 -13.45
CA THR A 310 13.51 2.87 -14.48
C THR A 310 12.65 4.03 -14.95
N ARG A 311 12.45 5.05 -14.10
CA ARG A 311 11.68 6.25 -14.42
C ARG A 311 12.48 7.25 -15.24
N PRO A 312 12.09 7.55 -16.50
CA PRO A 312 12.90 8.38 -17.40
C PRO A 312 13.14 9.81 -16.91
N ASP A 313 12.14 10.42 -16.27
CA ASP A 313 12.22 11.80 -15.77
C ASP A 313 13.23 11.97 -14.64
N VAL A 314 13.32 10.95 -13.78
CA VAL A 314 14.28 10.89 -12.67
C VAL A 314 15.64 10.41 -13.16
N ASP A 315 15.67 9.47 -14.11
CA ASP A 315 16.92 8.97 -14.70
C ASP A 315 17.68 10.07 -15.44
N HIS A 316 16.98 10.98 -16.12
CA HIS A 316 17.60 12.16 -16.72
C HIS A 316 18.29 13.06 -15.69
N HIS A 317 17.71 13.20 -14.49
CA HIS A 317 18.35 13.93 -13.39
C HIS A 317 19.61 13.20 -12.88
N ARG A 318 19.58 11.86 -12.81
CA ARG A 318 20.75 11.05 -12.46
C ARG A 318 21.87 11.27 -13.48
N GLU A 319 21.60 11.14 -14.78
CA GLU A 319 22.60 11.34 -15.84
C GLU A 319 23.22 12.74 -15.80
N GLY A 320 22.41 13.77 -15.56
CA GLY A 320 22.90 15.14 -15.38
C GLY A 320 23.84 15.26 -14.18
N SER A 321 23.47 14.65 -13.05
CA SER A 321 24.27 14.66 -11.83
C SER A 321 25.57 13.86 -11.99
N GLU A 322 25.55 12.74 -12.71
CA GLU A 322 26.77 11.97 -12.98
C GLU A 322 27.79 12.76 -13.80
N ARG A 323 27.35 13.51 -14.81
CA ARG A 323 28.24 14.39 -15.58
C ARG A 323 28.89 15.42 -14.66
N HIS A 324 28.08 16.09 -13.83
CA HIS A 324 28.57 17.04 -12.85
C HIS A 324 29.61 16.42 -11.89
N TYR A 325 29.33 15.24 -11.33
CA TYR A 325 30.26 14.59 -10.39
C TYR A 325 31.54 14.10 -11.06
N ARG A 326 31.48 13.62 -12.30
CA ARG A 326 32.69 13.26 -13.08
C ARG A 326 33.57 14.48 -13.32
N ASP A 327 32.98 15.60 -13.73
CA ASP A 327 33.70 16.85 -13.96
C ASP A 327 34.33 17.39 -12.66
N TYR A 328 33.58 17.31 -11.55
CA TYR A 328 34.06 17.69 -10.22
C TYR A 328 35.26 16.86 -9.77
N ILE A 329 35.21 15.53 -9.94
CA ILE A 329 36.32 14.65 -9.59
C ILE A 329 37.53 14.92 -10.49
N ALA A 330 37.33 15.09 -11.79
CA ALA A 330 38.41 15.37 -12.74
C ALA A 330 39.12 16.70 -12.44
N ALA A 331 38.36 17.74 -12.09
CA ALA A 331 38.90 19.04 -11.68
C ALA A 331 39.75 18.94 -10.40
N ASN A 332 39.27 18.19 -9.40
CA ASN A 332 39.97 18.03 -8.12
C ASN A 332 41.09 16.99 -8.15
N SER A 333 41.17 16.11 -9.16
CA SER A 333 42.29 15.18 -9.34
C SER A 333 43.53 15.80 -9.97
N ASN A 334 43.39 16.97 -10.63
CA ASN A 334 44.51 17.66 -11.30
C ASN A 334 45.35 18.54 -10.36
N ASP A 335 44.89 18.81 -9.13
CA ASP A 335 45.64 19.60 -8.14
C ASP A 335 46.61 18.77 -7.25
N ASP A 336 46.62 17.43 -7.38
CA ASP A 336 47.36 16.53 -6.47
C ASP A 336 48.60 15.85 -7.12
N ALA A 337 49.22 16.50 -8.12
CA ALA A 337 50.47 16.04 -8.74
C ALA A 337 51.73 16.42 -7.93
N SER A 338 51.67 16.42 -6.60
CA SER A 338 52.82 16.69 -5.71
C SER A 338 52.71 15.97 -4.36
N LEU A 339 52.46 14.66 -4.40
CA LEU A 339 52.71 13.79 -3.24
C LEU A 339 53.52 12.55 -3.68
N PRO A 340 54.57 12.16 -2.93
CA PRO A 340 55.39 11.00 -3.27
C PRO A 340 54.58 9.70 -3.07
N PRO A 341 55.00 8.58 -3.69
CA PRO A 341 54.18 7.37 -3.77
C PRO A 341 53.89 6.77 -2.38
N PRO A 342 52.75 6.09 -2.20
CA PRO A 342 52.39 5.49 -0.92
C PRO A 342 53.36 4.35 -0.58
N GLU A 343 53.98 4.44 0.60
CA GLU A 343 54.78 3.37 1.17
C GLU A 343 53.93 2.10 1.33
N GLN A 344 54.51 0.97 0.92
CA GLN A 344 53.95 -0.35 1.11
C GLN A 344 53.87 -0.68 2.61
N ASP A 345 52.67 -1.09 3.00
CA ASP A 345 52.24 -1.69 4.26
C ASP A 345 53.31 -2.61 4.90
N LYS A 346 54.11 -2.09 5.85
CA LYS A 346 54.86 -2.92 6.81
C LYS A 346 53.98 -3.19 8.03
N ARG A 347 53.27 -4.32 7.98
CA ARG A 347 52.65 -4.93 9.15
C ARG A 347 53.69 -5.42 10.17
N ARG A 348 53.49 -4.94 11.41
CA ARG A 348 53.61 -5.66 12.70
C ARG A 348 55.01 -6.02 13.21
N GLU A 349 55.51 -5.18 14.12
CA GLU A 349 56.39 -5.63 15.20
C GLU A 349 55.60 -6.45 16.23
N GLN A 350 56.15 -7.60 16.62
CA GLN A 350 55.67 -8.43 17.71
C GLN A 350 56.23 -7.91 19.05
N PRO A 351 55.51 -8.01 20.18
CA PRO A 351 56.13 -7.81 21.49
C PRO A 351 57.01 -9.01 21.85
N SER A 352 58.30 -8.75 22.08
CA SER A 352 59.27 -9.75 22.55
C SER A 352 58.94 -10.29 23.94
N PRO A 353 59.25 -11.58 24.22
CA PRO A 353 59.05 -12.18 25.53
C PRO A 353 60.16 -11.79 26.51
N VAL A 354 59.77 -11.64 27.77
CA VAL A 354 60.63 -11.52 28.94
C VAL A 354 61.48 -12.79 29.08
N LEU A 355 62.80 -12.64 29.13
CA LEU A 355 63.73 -13.72 29.46
C LEU A 355 64.13 -13.64 30.93
N SER A 356 64.01 -14.78 31.59
CA SER A 356 64.59 -15.15 32.87
C SER A 356 66.08 -14.77 32.97
N ARG A 357 66.44 -13.93 33.94
CA ARG A 357 67.19 -14.28 35.16
C ARG A 357 67.51 -13.03 35.97
#